data_AF-A0A8T0SM02-F1
#
_entry.id   AF-A0A8T0SM02-F1
#
_cell.length_a   1.000
_cell.length_b   1.000
_cell.length_c   1.000
_cell.angle_alpha   90.00
_cell.angle_beta   90.00
_cell.angle_gamma   90.00
#
_symmetry.space_group_name_H-M   'P 1'
#
loop_
_entity.id
_entity.type
_entity.pdbx_description
1 polymer ?
#
loop_
_entity_poly.entity_id
_entity_poly.type
_entity_poly.pdbx_seq_one_letter_code
_entity_poly.pdbx_strand_id
1 'polypeptide(L)'
;MDEVTRDIQGETPWCMLFADDVVLVDESRAGVNRKLELWGRTLESKGFRLSRTKTEYMMCDFSATRHKGGDVSLYGQVVVQKDIFRYLGSVLQKDGDIDEDVRHRISAGWLKWRQASGILCDKRVPQKLKDKFYRTAICPAMLYGAECWPTKRRHVQQLSVAEMRMLQWFCGHTRRDRVRNEVIRDRVGVAPIEEKLTQHPLRWFGHVQRRPPEAPMRNGVLERVNNVKRGRGRLKLTCDVSVKRDPKDWNISKEIALDRSAWRLAINVLES
;
A
#
# COMPACT_ATOMS: atom_id res chain seq x y z
N MET A 1 16.10 15.80 11.36
CA MET A 1 16.41 14.39 11.14
C MET A 1 17.24 14.20 9.89
N ASP A 2 16.78 14.61 8.70
CA ASP A 2 17.54 14.42 7.46
C ASP A 2 18.94 15.03 7.46
N GLU A 3 19.09 16.28 7.92
CA GLU A 3 20.41 16.92 8.03
C GLU A 3 21.33 16.21 9.03
N VAL A 4 20.72 15.72 10.11
CA VAL A 4 21.39 15.08 11.24
C VAL A 4 21.87 13.67 10.85
N THR A 5 21.23 13.02 9.88
CA THR A 5 21.56 11.65 9.49
C THR A 5 22.17 11.54 8.10
N ARG A 6 22.38 12.67 7.39
CA ARG A 6 22.87 12.73 6.00
C ARG A 6 24.06 11.80 5.72
N ASP A 7 25.03 11.76 6.63
CA ASP A 7 26.28 10.98 6.47
C ASP A 7 26.09 9.46 6.60
N ILE A 8 24.96 9.02 7.16
CA ILE A 8 24.65 7.60 7.40
C ILE A 8 23.43 7.11 6.60
N GLN A 9 22.81 7.97 5.80
CA GLN A 9 21.69 7.57 4.95
C GLN A 9 22.19 6.65 3.84
N GLY A 10 21.64 5.44 3.77
CA GLY A 10 21.84 4.56 2.61
C GLY A 10 20.92 4.94 1.45
N GLU A 11 21.23 4.43 0.26
CA GLU A 11 20.33 4.58 -0.89
C GLU A 11 19.01 3.83 -0.69
N THR A 12 17.91 4.38 -1.19
CA THR A 12 16.63 3.66 -1.26
C THR A 12 16.78 2.38 -2.09
N PRO A 13 16.27 1.22 -1.63
CA PRO A 13 15.39 0.97 -0.48
C PRO A 13 16.12 0.49 0.79
N TRP A 14 17.45 0.58 0.85
CA TRP A 14 18.26 0.05 1.96
C TRP A 14 18.17 0.88 3.24
N CYS A 15 17.81 2.15 3.10
CA CYS A 15 17.49 3.07 4.18
C CYS A 15 16.31 3.95 3.74
N MET A 16 15.28 4.05 4.56
CA MET A 16 14.12 4.92 4.32
C MET A 16 13.81 5.70 5.58
N LEU A 17 13.54 6.99 5.41
CA LEU A 17 13.33 7.95 6.49
C LEU A 17 12.05 8.72 6.23
N PHE A 18 11.22 8.81 7.27
CA PHE A 18 10.03 9.65 7.24
C PHE A 18 9.77 10.20 8.64
N ALA A 19 9.95 11.52 8.81
CA ALA A 19 9.87 12.17 10.11
C ALA A 19 10.77 11.48 11.17
N ASP A 20 10.17 10.82 12.16
CA ASP A 20 10.85 10.04 13.21
C ASP A 20 10.98 8.54 12.89
N ASP A 21 10.28 8.04 11.87
CA ASP A 21 10.33 6.64 11.47
C ASP A 21 11.53 6.36 10.55
N VAL A 22 12.35 5.36 10.94
CA VAL A 22 13.51 4.88 10.17
C VAL A 22 13.30 3.41 9.83
N VAL A 23 13.50 3.04 8.57
CA VAL A 23 13.55 1.64 8.12
C VAL A 23 14.95 1.34 7.61
N LEU A 24 15.57 0.32 8.21
CA LEU A 24 16.88 -0.19 7.81
C LEU A 24 16.68 -1.58 7.21
N VAL A 25 17.12 -1.76 5.98
CA VAL A 25 16.99 -3.03 5.24
C VAL A 25 18.38 -3.55 4.91
N ASP A 26 18.62 -4.84 5.11
CA ASP A 26 19.85 -5.52 4.73
C ASP A 26 19.55 -6.96 4.33
N GLU A 27 20.39 -7.55 3.50
CA GLU A 27 20.25 -8.96 3.07
C GLU A 27 20.68 -9.93 4.18
N SER A 28 21.38 -9.43 5.20
CA SER A 28 21.88 -10.23 6.30
C SER A 28 21.45 -9.67 7.65
N ARG A 29 21.12 -10.55 8.60
CA ARG A 29 20.86 -10.17 10.00
C ARG A 29 22.04 -9.39 10.59
N ALA A 30 23.27 -9.82 10.31
CA ALA A 30 24.47 -9.13 10.78
C ALA A 30 24.58 -7.72 10.20
N GLY A 31 24.17 -7.51 8.96
CA GLY A 31 24.10 -6.17 8.36
C GLY A 31 23.03 -5.29 8.98
N VAL A 32 21.85 -5.84 9.30
CA VAL A 32 20.82 -5.12 10.07
C VAL A 32 21.39 -4.69 11.44
N ASN A 33 22.05 -5.57 12.18
CA ASN A 33 22.66 -5.22 13.47
C ASN A 33 23.72 -4.12 13.32
N ARG A 34 24.63 -4.22 12.34
CA ARG A 34 25.64 -3.17 12.08
C ARG A 34 25.00 -1.82 11.77
N LYS A 35 23.97 -1.80 10.92
CA LYS A 35 23.22 -0.58 10.60
C LYS A 35 22.54 -0.02 11.85
N LEU A 36 21.86 -0.87 12.61
CA LEU A 36 21.14 -0.47 13.81
C LEU A 36 22.08 0.12 14.88
N GLU A 37 23.25 -0.47 15.08
CA GLU A 37 24.29 0.06 15.99
C GLU A 37 24.88 1.38 15.49
N LEU A 38 25.19 1.50 14.20
CA LEU A 38 25.68 2.72 13.59
C LEU A 38 24.68 3.87 13.76
N TRP A 39 23.40 3.59 13.50
CA TRP A 39 22.30 4.53 13.68
C TRP A 39 22.12 4.92 15.14
N GLY A 40 22.14 3.94 16.06
CA GLY A 40 22.08 4.20 17.50
C GLY A 40 23.18 5.16 17.96
N ARG A 41 24.45 4.85 17.67
CA ARG A 41 25.60 5.68 18.08
C ARG A 41 25.55 7.09 17.48
N THR A 42 25.19 7.21 16.20
CA THR A 42 25.15 8.50 15.50
C THR A 42 24.01 9.38 15.98
N LEU A 43 22.86 8.79 16.30
CA LEU A 43 21.75 9.53 16.88
C LEU A 43 22.08 9.96 18.31
N GLU A 44 22.69 9.09 19.11
CA GLU A 44 23.11 9.41 20.48
C GLU A 44 24.14 10.54 20.53
N SER A 45 25.12 10.55 19.63
CA SER A 45 26.11 11.64 19.57
C SER A 45 25.48 13.00 19.22
N LYS A 46 24.30 13.00 18.59
CA LYS A 46 23.54 14.19 18.23
C LYS A 46 22.37 14.45 19.19
N GLY A 47 22.31 13.75 20.33
CA GLY A 47 21.33 13.96 21.40
C GLY A 47 19.99 13.23 21.21
N PHE A 48 19.87 12.34 20.22
CA PHE A 48 18.66 11.54 19.95
C PHE A 48 18.83 10.10 20.45
N ARG A 49 17.71 9.43 20.75
CA ARG A 49 17.72 8.02 21.17
C ARG A 49 16.68 7.21 20.42
N LEU A 50 17.07 6.02 19.98
CA LEU A 50 16.15 5.03 19.42
C LEU A 50 15.24 4.46 20.51
N SER A 51 13.95 4.36 20.22
CA SER A 51 12.97 3.82 21.16
C SER A 51 13.02 2.29 21.20
N ARG A 52 13.54 1.73 22.29
CA ARG A 52 13.64 0.27 22.48
C ARG A 52 12.30 -0.47 22.42
N THR A 53 11.21 0.21 22.80
CA THR A 53 9.86 -0.38 22.83
C THR A 53 9.14 -0.28 21.49
N LYS A 54 9.52 0.68 20.63
CA LYS A 54 8.92 0.86 19.30
C LYS A 54 9.77 0.24 18.18
N THR A 55 11.05 0.01 18.41
CA THR A 55 11.91 -0.68 17.44
C THR A 55 11.51 -2.15 17.39
N GLU A 56 11.13 -2.60 16.20
CA GLU A 56 10.78 -3.98 15.89
C GLU A 56 11.57 -4.38 14.64
N TYR A 57 11.77 -5.69 14.43
CA TYR A 57 12.36 -6.19 13.20
C TYR A 57 11.49 -7.27 12.57
N MET A 58 11.54 -7.36 11.25
CA MET A 58 10.87 -8.39 10.47
C MET A 58 11.89 -9.08 9.59
N MET A 59 11.82 -10.41 9.54
CA MET A 59 12.65 -11.24 8.67
C MET A 59 11.80 -11.76 7.53
N CYS A 60 12.18 -11.43 6.29
CA CYS A 60 11.46 -11.85 5.10
C CYS A 60 12.17 -13.01 4.42
N ASP A 61 11.76 -14.24 4.72
CA ASP A 61 12.33 -15.46 4.15
C ASP A 61 11.76 -15.73 2.74
N PHE A 62 12.10 -14.87 1.78
CA PHE A 62 11.68 -15.05 0.39
C PHE A 62 12.45 -16.17 -0.33
N SER A 63 13.57 -16.63 0.23
CA SER A 63 14.40 -17.71 -0.27
C SER A 63 14.28 -18.97 0.60
N ALA A 64 14.38 -20.16 0.00
CA ALA A 64 14.35 -21.45 0.70
C ALA A 64 15.55 -21.72 1.63
N THR A 65 16.51 -20.79 1.72
CA THR A 65 17.66 -20.88 2.61
C THR A 65 17.25 -20.60 4.05
N ARG A 66 17.30 -21.65 4.89
CA ARG A 66 17.19 -21.52 6.35
C ARG A 66 18.37 -20.70 6.86
N HIS A 67 18.12 -19.48 7.31
CA HIS A 67 19.12 -18.71 8.03
C HIS A 67 19.30 -19.29 9.44
N LYS A 68 20.54 -19.60 9.82
CA LYS A 68 20.88 -20.06 11.17
C LYS A 68 20.72 -18.92 12.18
N GLY A 69 20.24 -19.28 13.36
CA GLY A 69 19.67 -18.40 14.38
C GLY A 69 20.55 -17.29 14.95
N GLY A 70 19.89 -16.51 15.82
CA GLY A 70 20.42 -15.40 16.60
C GLY A 70 19.52 -14.18 16.49
N ASP A 71 19.51 -13.35 17.52
CA ASP A 71 18.58 -12.23 17.64
C ASP A 71 19.16 -10.91 17.08
N VAL A 72 18.28 -9.99 16.70
CA VAL A 72 18.65 -8.59 16.49
C VAL A 72 18.65 -7.90 17.85
N SER A 73 19.70 -7.17 18.17
CA SER A 73 19.80 -6.49 19.47
C SER A 73 20.06 -4.99 19.33
N LEU A 74 19.48 -4.22 20.24
CA LEU A 74 19.63 -2.78 20.38
C LEU A 74 19.93 -2.44 21.84
N TYR A 75 21.12 -1.87 22.10
CA TYR A 75 21.62 -1.58 23.45
C TYR A 75 21.61 -2.82 24.38
N GLY A 76 22.01 -3.99 23.88
CA GLY A 76 21.94 -5.27 24.62
C GLY A 76 20.52 -5.84 24.82
N GLN A 77 19.49 -5.06 24.46
CA GLN A 77 18.08 -5.42 24.25
C GLN A 77 17.86 -6.37 23.07
N VAL A 78 17.33 -7.59 23.21
CA VAL A 78 16.75 -8.29 22.04
C VAL A 78 15.54 -7.49 21.53
N VAL A 79 15.60 -7.11 20.25
CA VAL A 79 14.51 -6.42 19.55
C VAL A 79 13.39 -7.43 19.25
N VAL A 80 12.14 -7.01 19.33
CA VAL A 80 11.00 -7.92 19.08
C VAL A 80 10.91 -8.24 17.60
N GLN A 81 10.90 -9.55 17.28
CA GLN A 81 10.60 -10.03 15.94
C GLN A 81 9.09 -9.99 15.68
N LYS A 82 8.68 -9.48 14.52
CA LYS A 82 7.29 -9.48 14.05
C LYS A 82 7.17 -10.14 12.69
N ASP A 83 6.06 -10.84 12.50
CA ASP A 83 5.64 -11.39 11.20
C ASP A 83 4.87 -10.38 10.35
N ILE A 84 4.31 -9.37 11.01
CA ILE A 84 3.48 -8.31 10.44
C ILE A 84 4.01 -6.98 10.97
N PHE A 85 4.33 -6.07 10.07
CA PHE A 85 4.94 -4.78 10.39
C PHE A 85 4.12 -3.64 9.80
N ARG A 86 3.84 -2.59 10.59
CA ARG A 86 3.11 -1.41 10.09
C ARG A 86 4.09 -0.27 9.80
N TYR A 87 4.07 0.25 8.58
CA TYR A 87 4.90 1.37 8.17
C TYR A 87 4.10 2.36 7.33
N LEU A 88 4.11 3.64 7.74
CA LEU A 88 3.39 4.73 7.06
C LEU A 88 1.93 4.41 6.73
N GLY A 89 1.29 3.70 7.66
CA GLY A 89 -0.08 3.21 7.57
C GLY A 89 -0.21 1.85 6.89
N SER A 90 0.64 1.45 5.97
CA SER A 90 0.58 0.15 5.28
C SER A 90 1.08 -0.98 6.17
N VAL A 91 0.55 -2.18 5.94
CA VAL A 91 0.90 -3.39 6.66
C VAL A 91 1.71 -4.32 5.76
N LEU A 92 2.92 -4.65 6.19
CA LEU A 92 3.84 -5.55 5.52
C LEU A 92 3.78 -6.93 6.19
N GLN A 93 3.81 -7.98 5.40
CA GLN A 93 3.86 -9.36 5.89
C GLN A 93 5.18 -10.01 5.50
N LYS A 94 5.72 -10.87 6.38
CA LYS A 94 6.99 -11.59 6.15
C LYS A 94 7.04 -12.42 4.85
N ASP A 95 5.89 -12.91 4.39
CA ASP A 95 5.75 -13.76 3.21
C ASP A 95 5.54 -12.97 1.91
N GLY A 96 5.40 -11.65 2.04
CA GLY A 96 5.16 -10.70 0.96
C GLY A 96 3.72 -10.69 0.45
N ASP A 97 2.79 -11.31 1.17
CA ASP A 97 1.37 -11.21 0.84
C ASP A 97 0.78 -9.87 1.31
N ILE A 98 -0.37 -9.52 0.75
CA ILE A 98 -1.11 -8.28 1.08
C ILE A 98 -2.41 -8.54 1.82
N ASP A 99 -2.65 -9.78 2.26
CA ASP A 99 -3.89 -10.17 2.93
C ASP A 99 -4.15 -9.33 4.19
N GLU A 100 -3.11 -9.05 4.98
CA GLU A 100 -3.23 -8.21 6.19
C GLU A 100 -3.44 -6.73 5.86
N ASP A 101 -2.77 -6.20 4.83
CA ASP A 101 -2.96 -4.80 4.43
C ASP A 101 -4.37 -4.56 3.88
N VAL A 102 -4.87 -5.47 3.04
CA VAL A 102 -6.24 -5.40 2.52
C VAL A 102 -7.26 -5.45 3.67
N ARG A 103 -7.07 -6.34 4.65
CA ARG A 103 -7.94 -6.41 5.84
C ARG A 103 -7.86 -5.15 6.71
N HIS A 104 -6.67 -4.61 6.90
CA HIS A 104 -6.46 -3.34 7.60
C HIS A 104 -7.21 -2.20 6.89
N ARG A 105 -7.12 -2.11 5.57
CA ARG A 105 -7.78 -1.06 4.78
C ARG A 105 -9.29 -1.18 4.73
N ILE A 106 -9.81 -2.40 4.61
CA ILE A 106 -11.26 -2.65 4.75
C ILE A 106 -11.74 -2.17 6.12
N SER A 107 -10.97 -2.44 7.18
CA SER A 107 -11.29 -2.00 8.54
C SER A 107 -11.24 -0.48 8.68
N ALA A 108 -10.26 0.18 8.05
CA ALA A 108 -10.18 1.64 7.98
C ALA A 108 -11.38 2.25 7.25
N GLY A 109 -11.81 1.65 6.13
CA GLY A 109 -13.04 2.04 5.41
C GLY A 109 -14.28 1.90 6.28
N TRP A 110 -14.42 0.78 7.01
CA TRP A 110 -15.52 0.59 7.97
C TRP A 110 -15.51 1.59 9.11
N LEU A 111 -14.34 2.01 9.59
CA LEU A 111 -14.25 3.04 10.63
C LEU A 111 -14.80 4.38 10.12
N LYS A 112 -14.42 4.79 8.90
CA LYS A 112 -14.95 6.00 8.25
C LYS A 112 -16.45 5.92 8.02
N TRP A 113 -16.94 4.76 7.56
CA TRP A 113 -18.36 4.50 7.40
C TRP A 113 -19.10 4.62 8.75
N ARG A 114 -18.57 4.00 9.81
CA ARG A 114 -19.19 3.96 11.14
C ARG A 114 -19.29 5.35 11.77
N GLN A 115 -18.28 6.21 11.57
CA GLN A 115 -18.29 7.58 12.07
C GLN A 115 -19.46 8.41 11.52
N ALA A 116 -19.98 8.07 10.34
CA ALA A 116 -21.08 8.78 9.69
C ALA A 116 -22.34 7.92 9.53
N SER A 117 -22.43 6.76 10.18
CA SER A 117 -23.53 5.81 9.98
C SER A 117 -24.90 6.40 10.29
N GLY A 118 -25.01 7.28 11.29
CA GLY A 118 -26.26 7.97 11.62
C GLY A 118 -26.82 8.80 10.47
N ILE A 119 -25.96 9.45 9.69
CA ILE A 119 -26.34 10.25 8.50
C ILE A 119 -26.52 9.32 7.29
N LEU A 120 -25.60 8.38 7.12
CA LEU A 120 -25.56 7.52 5.93
C LEU A 120 -26.70 6.50 5.89
N CYS A 121 -27.21 6.06 7.04
CA CYS A 121 -28.35 5.15 7.12
C CYS A 121 -29.71 5.88 7.11
N ASP A 122 -29.76 7.21 7.24
CA ASP A 122 -31.01 7.96 7.20
C ASP A 122 -31.55 8.01 5.76
N LYS A 123 -32.82 7.60 5.57
CA LYS A 123 -33.50 7.62 4.28
C LYS A 123 -33.78 9.05 3.77
N ARG A 124 -33.80 10.05 4.65
CA ARG A 124 -34.03 11.47 4.31
C ARG A 124 -32.82 12.12 3.67
N VAL A 125 -31.62 11.55 3.89
CA VAL A 125 -30.39 12.09 3.34
C VAL A 125 -30.30 11.80 1.84
N PRO A 126 -30.05 12.83 1.00
CA PRO A 126 -29.95 12.64 -0.45
C PRO A 126 -28.86 11.64 -0.84
N GLN A 127 -29.15 10.78 -1.83
CA GLN A 127 -28.19 9.77 -2.30
C GLN A 127 -26.88 10.40 -2.81
N LYS A 128 -26.96 11.56 -3.49
CA LYS A 128 -25.78 12.32 -3.93
C LYS A 128 -24.81 12.66 -2.80
N LEU A 129 -25.31 12.90 -1.58
CA LEU A 129 -24.45 13.17 -0.43
C LEU A 129 -23.77 11.89 0.06
N LYS A 130 -24.49 10.77 0.08
CA LYS A 130 -23.94 9.46 0.48
C LYS A 130 -22.87 8.99 -0.50
N ASP A 131 -23.14 9.16 -1.79
CA ASP A 131 -22.17 8.94 -2.87
C ASP A 131 -20.90 9.77 -2.66
N LYS A 132 -21.05 11.09 -2.53
CA LYS A 132 -19.92 11.98 -2.29
C LYS A 132 -19.11 11.56 -1.07
N PHE A 133 -19.77 11.22 0.03
CA PHE A 133 -19.10 10.74 1.24
C PHE A 133 -18.32 9.44 1.00
N TYR A 134 -18.92 8.47 0.31
CA TYR A 134 -18.22 7.23 -0.05
C TYR A 134 -16.96 7.53 -0.86
N ARG A 135 -17.08 8.33 -1.92
CA ARG A 135 -15.98 8.68 -2.82
C ARG A 135 -14.87 9.46 -2.11
N THR A 136 -15.20 10.34 -1.17
CA THR A 136 -14.20 11.24 -0.54
C THR A 136 -13.63 10.73 0.77
N ALA A 137 -14.34 9.88 1.51
CA ALA A 137 -13.92 9.46 2.85
C ALA A 137 -13.68 7.95 2.97
N ILE A 138 -14.55 7.12 2.39
CA ILE A 138 -14.50 5.66 2.55
C ILE A 138 -13.56 5.04 1.52
N CYS A 139 -13.77 5.32 0.24
CA CYS A 139 -13.00 4.74 -0.87
C CYS A 139 -11.49 5.06 -0.74
N PRO A 140 -11.07 6.32 -0.44
CA PRO A 140 -9.65 6.62 -0.22
C PRO A 140 -9.07 5.90 1.00
N ALA A 141 -9.84 5.67 2.06
CA ALA A 141 -9.38 4.93 3.23
C ALA A 141 -9.17 3.43 2.92
N MET A 142 -10.02 2.86 2.06
CA MET A 142 -9.93 1.47 1.59
C MET A 142 -8.82 1.23 0.55
N LEU A 143 -8.49 2.25 -0.25
CA LEU A 143 -7.53 2.14 -1.36
C LEU A 143 -6.18 2.77 -1.08
N TYR A 144 -5.94 3.29 0.13
CA TYR A 144 -4.63 3.81 0.50
C TYR A 144 -3.56 2.71 0.39
N GLY A 145 -2.48 2.98 -0.35
CA GLY A 145 -1.37 2.06 -0.56
C GLY A 145 -1.65 0.99 -1.63
N ALA A 146 -2.84 1.01 -2.24
CA ALA A 146 -3.21 0.04 -3.26
C ALA A 146 -2.41 0.19 -4.57
N GLU A 147 -1.74 1.32 -4.77
CA GLU A 147 -0.82 1.55 -5.89
C GLU A 147 0.28 0.48 -5.96
N CYS A 148 0.67 -0.07 -4.81
CA CYS A 148 1.76 -1.04 -4.68
C CYS A 148 1.28 -2.48 -4.44
N TRP A 149 -0.02 -2.75 -4.51
CA TRP A 149 -0.57 -4.07 -4.23
C TRP A 149 -0.43 -5.02 -5.43
N PRO A 150 0.23 -6.17 -5.30
CA PRO A 150 0.10 -7.26 -6.26
C PRO A 150 -1.26 -7.95 -6.10
N THR A 151 -2.30 -7.32 -6.65
CA THR A 151 -3.69 -7.76 -6.46
C THR A 151 -3.96 -9.13 -7.12
N LYS A 152 -4.71 -9.96 -6.39
CA LYS A 152 -5.21 -11.28 -6.78
C LYS A 152 -6.73 -11.19 -6.73
N ARG A 153 -7.43 -12.03 -7.49
CA ARG A 153 -8.92 -12.05 -7.53
C ARG A 153 -9.57 -12.09 -6.14
N ARG A 154 -8.99 -12.84 -5.19
CA ARG A 154 -9.49 -12.90 -3.81
C ARG A 154 -9.48 -11.53 -3.09
N HIS A 155 -8.48 -10.70 -3.33
CA HIS A 155 -8.33 -9.39 -2.69
C HIS A 155 -9.35 -8.40 -3.26
N VAL A 156 -9.53 -8.43 -4.59
CA VAL A 156 -10.59 -7.66 -5.26
C VAL A 156 -11.96 -8.07 -4.73
N GLN A 157 -12.23 -9.37 -4.63
CA GLN A 157 -13.49 -9.89 -4.09
C GLN A 157 -13.73 -9.43 -2.64
N GLN A 158 -12.70 -9.44 -1.79
CA GLN A 158 -12.82 -8.96 -0.40
C GLN A 158 -13.23 -7.48 -0.34
N LEU A 159 -12.59 -6.64 -1.15
CA LEU A 159 -12.91 -5.21 -1.26
C LEU A 159 -14.34 -4.99 -1.80
N SER A 160 -14.71 -5.68 -2.87
CA SER A 160 -16.05 -5.60 -3.48
C SER A 160 -17.15 -6.05 -2.50
N VAL A 161 -16.92 -7.10 -1.71
CA VAL A 161 -17.87 -7.54 -0.68
C VAL A 161 -18.02 -6.50 0.44
N ALA A 162 -16.92 -5.89 0.88
CA ALA A 162 -16.96 -4.84 1.89
C ALA A 162 -17.70 -3.59 1.38
N GLU A 163 -17.36 -3.14 0.17
CA GLU A 163 -18.03 -2.02 -0.53
C GLU A 163 -19.54 -2.28 -0.63
N MET A 164 -19.94 -3.39 -1.25
CA MET A 164 -21.37 -3.66 -1.48
C MET A 164 -22.15 -3.72 -0.17
N ARG A 165 -21.56 -4.26 0.90
CA ARG A 165 -22.18 -4.23 2.22
C ARG A 165 -22.38 -2.79 2.68
N MET A 166 -21.38 -1.92 2.61
CA MET A 166 -21.51 -0.50 2.99
C MET A 166 -22.60 0.23 2.18
N LEU A 167 -22.66 -0.01 0.86
CA LEU A 167 -23.64 0.62 -0.04
C LEU A 167 -25.07 0.09 0.19
N GLN A 168 -25.24 -1.19 0.50
CA GLN A 168 -26.54 -1.74 0.87
C GLN A 168 -27.11 -1.01 2.10
N TRP A 169 -26.28 -0.80 3.13
CA TRP A 169 -26.70 -0.04 4.31
C TRP A 169 -27.04 1.42 3.98
N PHE A 170 -26.33 2.07 3.06
CA PHE A 170 -26.68 3.44 2.60
C PHE A 170 -28.09 3.50 2.02
N CYS A 171 -28.47 2.48 1.29
CA CYS A 171 -29.78 2.36 0.66
C CYS A 171 -30.86 1.83 1.60
N GLY A 172 -30.51 1.49 2.85
CA GLY A 172 -31.41 0.88 3.83
C GLY A 172 -31.80 -0.56 3.49
N HIS A 173 -30.94 -1.25 2.73
CA HIS A 173 -31.14 -2.64 2.33
C HIS A 173 -30.24 -3.57 3.14
N THR A 174 -30.76 -4.76 3.37
CA THR A 174 -30.08 -5.89 4.01
C THR A 174 -29.95 -7.04 3.02
N ARG A 175 -29.18 -8.07 3.38
CA ARG A 175 -29.07 -9.29 2.56
C ARG A 175 -30.41 -10.01 2.36
N ARG A 176 -31.41 -9.79 3.22
CA ARG A 176 -32.72 -10.43 3.13
C ARG A 176 -33.57 -9.86 2.00
N ASP A 177 -33.32 -8.62 1.62
CA ASP A 177 -34.09 -7.93 0.58
C ASP A 177 -33.76 -8.43 -0.83
N ARG A 178 -32.70 -9.25 -0.98
CA ARG A 178 -32.28 -9.90 -2.25
C ARG A 178 -32.18 -8.94 -3.44
N VAL A 179 -31.87 -7.67 -3.17
CA VAL A 179 -31.67 -6.64 -4.20
C VAL A 179 -30.35 -6.92 -4.93
N ARG A 180 -30.41 -6.88 -6.27
CA ARG A 180 -29.23 -7.05 -7.13
C ARG A 180 -28.19 -5.95 -6.88
N ASN A 181 -26.90 -6.30 -6.96
CA ASN A 181 -25.81 -5.36 -6.69
C ASN A 181 -25.80 -4.18 -7.67
N GLU A 182 -26.10 -4.44 -8.94
CA GLU A 182 -26.21 -3.41 -10.00
C GLU A 182 -27.20 -2.31 -9.59
N VAL A 183 -28.40 -2.70 -9.12
CA VAL A 183 -29.44 -1.75 -8.68
C VAL A 183 -28.98 -0.88 -7.51
N ILE A 184 -28.21 -1.44 -6.57
CA ILE A 184 -27.65 -0.67 -5.45
C ILE A 184 -26.62 0.33 -5.95
N ARG A 185 -25.75 -0.07 -6.89
CA ARG A 185 -24.73 0.82 -7.47
C ARG A 185 -25.36 1.95 -8.27
N ASP A 186 -26.34 1.65 -9.12
CA ASP A 186 -27.05 2.65 -9.93
C ASP A 186 -27.77 3.67 -9.05
N ARG A 187 -28.35 3.21 -7.92
CA ARG A 187 -29.05 4.09 -6.99
C ARG A 187 -28.14 5.06 -6.26
N VAL A 188 -26.93 4.61 -5.89
CA VAL A 188 -25.94 5.48 -5.24
C VAL A 188 -25.18 6.30 -6.29
N GLY A 189 -25.01 5.77 -7.50
CA GLY A 189 -24.18 6.36 -8.56
C GLY A 189 -22.70 6.11 -8.31
N VAL A 190 -22.28 4.89 -7.95
CA VAL A 190 -20.86 4.56 -7.70
C VAL A 190 -20.36 3.47 -8.63
N ALA A 191 -19.23 3.73 -9.28
CA ALA A 191 -18.49 2.72 -10.03
C ALA A 191 -17.93 1.63 -9.09
N PRO A 192 -17.77 0.39 -9.57
CA PRO A 192 -17.07 -0.69 -8.86
C PRO A 192 -15.72 -0.29 -8.25
N ILE A 193 -15.50 -0.68 -6.99
CA ILE A 193 -14.19 -0.48 -6.35
C ILE A 193 -13.06 -1.18 -7.09
N GLU A 194 -13.36 -2.25 -7.83
CA GLU A 194 -12.41 -2.94 -8.72
C GLU A 194 -11.88 -2.02 -9.83
N GLU A 195 -12.75 -1.18 -10.41
CA GLU A 195 -12.34 -0.20 -11.42
C GLU A 195 -11.46 0.87 -10.78
N LYS A 196 -11.77 1.32 -9.56
CA LYS A 196 -10.89 2.25 -8.82
C LYS A 196 -9.55 1.61 -8.47
N LEU A 197 -9.57 0.35 -8.07
CA LEU A 197 -8.38 -0.41 -7.70
C LEU A 197 -7.41 -0.55 -8.89
N THR A 198 -7.92 -0.73 -10.11
CA THR A 198 -7.10 -0.77 -11.32
C THR A 198 -6.60 0.61 -11.75
N GLN A 199 -7.36 1.68 -11.50
CA GLN A 199 -6.94 3.05 -11.78
C GLN A 199 -5.78 3.54 -10.88
N HIS A 200 -5.76 3.18 -9.60
CA HIS A 200 -4.78 3.70 -8.64
C HIS A 200 -3.31 3.45 -9.06
N PRO A 201 -2.92 2.20 -9.40
CA PRO A 201 -1.59 1.91 -9.93
C PRO A 201 -1.26 2.69 -11.20
N LEU A 202 -2.23 2.89 -12.12
CA LEU A 202 -2.03 3.65 -13.35
C LEU A 202 -1.82 5.15 -13.10
N ARG A 203 -2.57 5.75 -12.16
CA ARG A 203 -2.37 7.14 -11.73
C ARG A 203 -0.96 7.33 -11.18
N TRP A 204 -0.53 6.41 -10.33
CA TRP A 204 0.81 6.41 -9.74
C TRP A 204 1.89 6.16 -10.78
N PHE A 205 1.71 5.20 -11.68
CA PHE A 205 2.63 4.92 -12.78
C PHE A 205 2.91 6.15 -13.64
N GLY A 206 1.85 6.86 -14.05
CA GLY A 206 2.01 8.10 -14.80
C GLY A 206 2.76 9.16 -13.99
N HIS A 207 2.53 9.23 -12.67
CA HIS A 207 3.31 10.12 -11.79
C HIS A 207 4.80 9.73 -11.80
N VAL A 208 5.13 8.45 -11.63
CA VAL A 208 6.51 7.94 -11.62
C VAL A 208 7.22 8.20 -12.96
N GLN A 209 6.55 7.97 -14.09
CA GLN A 209 7.13 8.19 -15.43
C GLN A 209 7.54 9.64 -15.68
N ARG A 210 6.83 10.60 -15.08
CA ARG A 210 7.12 12.04 -15.22
C ARG A 210 8.20 12.54 -14.27
N ARG A 211 8.70 11.73 -13.34
CA ARG A 211 9.80 12.11 -12.44
C ARG A 211 11.14 12.05 -13.18
N PRO A 212 12.14 12.85 -12.78
CA PRO A 212 13.49 12.73 -13.36
C PRO A 212 14.07 11.32 -13.11
N PRO A 213 14.95 10.80 -13.99
CA PRO A 213 15.57 9.47 -13.85
C PRO A 213 16.27 9.25 -12.50
N GLU A 214 16.88 10.30 -11.96
CA GLU A 214 17.62 10.29 -10.69
C GLU A 214 16.67 10.16 -9.48
N ALA A 215 15.36 10.32 -9.67
CA ALA A 215 14.40 10.18 -8.58
C ALA A 215 14.39 8.72 -8.07
N PRO A 216 14.56 8.49 -6.75
CA PRO A 216 14.59 7.14 -6.17
C PRO A 216 13.37 6.29 -6.52
N MET A 217 12.20 6.92 -6.63
CA MET A 217 10.94 6.29 -7.04
C MET A 217 10.95 5.78 -8.49
N ARG A 218 11.62 6.50 -9.41
CA ARG A 218 11.71 6.11 -10.82
C ARG A 218 12.75 5.00 -11.01
N ASN A 219 13.95 5.21 -10.49
CA ASN A 219 15.04 4.24 -10.54
C ASN A 219 14.66 2.92 -9.83
N GLY A 220 14.14 3.00 -8.61
CA GLY A 220 13.78 1.83 -7.80
C GLY A 220 12.65 0.96 -8.37
N VAL A 221 11.71 1.55 -9.11
CA VAL A 221 10.50 0.85 -9.61
C VAL A 221 10.65 0.45 -11.07
N LEU A 222 11.24 1.31 -11.91
CA LEU A 222 11.33 1.06 -13.35
C LEU A 222 12.64 0.38 -13.75
N GLU A 223 13.77 0.73 -13.11
CA GLU A 223 15.12 0.39 -13.56
C GLU A 223 15.77 -0.78 -12.79
N ARG A 224 15.40 -1.02 -11.52
CA ARG A 224 16.03 -2.05 -10.66
C ARG A 224 15.76 -3.52 -11.01
N VAL A 225 15.27 -3.84 -12.20
CA VAL A 225 14.97 -5.23 -12.59
C VAL A 225 15.92 -5.68 -13.68
N ASN A 226 17.12 -6.17 -13.33
CA ASN A 226 17.89 -7.02 -14.26
C ASN A 226 18.73 -8.15 -13.63
N ASN A 227 19.08 -8.13 -12.33
CA ASN A 227 20.12 -9.05 -11.83
C ASN A 227 19.71 -10.08 -10.75
N VAL A 228 18.43 -10.21 -10.39
CA VAL A 228 18.02 -11.26 -9.44
C VAL A 228 17.62 -12.52 -10.21
N LYS A 229 18.40 -13.60 -10.08
CA LYS A 229 18.04 -14.93 -10.61
C LYS A 229 16.71 -15.36 -9.99
N ARG A 230 15.65 -15.37 -10.78
CA ARG A 230 14.30 -15.77 -10.35
C ARG A 230 14.23 -17.30 -10.28
N GLY A 231 13.63 -17.84 -9.21
CA GLY A 231 13.43 -19.28 -9.06
C GLY A 231 12.52 -19.87 -10.15
N ARG A 232 12.64 -21.18 -10.41
CA ARG A 232 11.76 -21.91 -11.35
C ARG A 232 10.36 -22.09 -10.73
N GLY A 233 9.30 -21.70 -11.46
CA GLY A 233 7.89 -21.86 -11.04
C GLY A 233 7.00 -20.67 -11.40
N ARG A 234 5.73 -20.69 -10.97
CA ARG A 234 4.80 -19.57 -11.12
C ARG A 234 5.29 -18.38 -10.28
N LEU A 235 5.68 -17.31 -10.96
CA LEU A 235 6.19 -16.10 -10.32
C LEU A 235 5.12 -15.47 -9.41
N LYS A 236 5.51 -15.12 -8.17
CA LYS A 236 4.68 -14.25 -7.33
C LYS A 236 4.51 -12.90 -8.05
N LEU A 237 3.28 -12.41 -8.12
CA LEU A 237 3.02 -11.05 -8.63
C LEU A 237 3.69 -10.06 -7.67
N THR A 238 4.46 -9.14 -8.23
CA THR A 238 5.08 -8.03 -7.52
C THR A 238 4.49 -6.72 -8.03
N CYS A 239 4.68 -5.63 -7.27
CA CYS A 239 4.23 -4.31 -7.66
C CYS A 239 4.76 -3.91 -9.05
N ASP A 240 6.06 -4.11 -9.31
CA ASP A 240 6.70 -3.77 -10.58
C ASP A 240 6.11 -4.54 -11.78
N VAL A 241 5.76 -5.81 -11.58
CA VAL A 241 5.13 -6.63 -12.63
C VAL A 241 3.70 -6.16 -12.90
N SER A 242 2.95 -5.84 -11.85
CA SER A 242 1.56 -5.37 -11.98
C SER A 242 1.53 -4.01 -12.68
N VAL A 243 2.34 -3.07 -12.22
CA VAL A 243 2.46 -1.71 -12.78
C VAL A 243 2.93 -1.71 -14.24
N LYS A 244 3.73 -2.69 -14.67
CA LYS A 244 4.15 -2.84 -16.08
C LYS A 244 3.10 -3.57 -16.94
N ARG A 245 2.22 -4.39 -16.33
CA ARG A 245 1.16 -5.14 -17.01
C ARG A 245 -0.09 -4.28 -17.23
N ASP A 246 -0.50 -3.53 -16.23
CA ASP A 246 -1.78 -2.81 -16.24
C ASP A 246 -1.92 -1.81 -17.42
N PRO A 247 -0.89 -1.04 -17.84
CA PRO A 247 -1.00 -0.19 -19.04
C PRO A 247 -1.19 -0.99 -20.35
N LYS A 248 -0.62 -2.20 -20.43
CA LYS A 248 -0.82 -3.09 -21.59
C LYS A 248 -2.23 -3.65 -21.62
N ASP A 249 -2.74 -4.05 -20.45
CA ASP A 249 -4.12 -4.56 -20.32
C ASP A 249 -5.15 -3.48 -20.69
N TRP A 250 -4.81 -2.20 -20.51
CA TRP A 250 -5.63 -1.04 -20.91
C TRP A 250 -5.35 -0.53 -22.33
N ASN A 251 -4.40 -1.15 -23.06
CA ASN A 251 -3.96 -0.73 -24.39
C ASN A 251 -3.52 0.76 -24.48
N ILE A 252 -2.95 1.30 -23.40
CA ILE A 252 -2.48 2.70 -23.34
C ILE A 252 -0.97 2.74 -23.58
N SER A 253 -0.54 3.55 -24.56
CA SER A 253 0.89 3.78 -24.78
C SER A 253 1.54 4.46 -23.57
N LYS A 254 2.73 3.98 -23.18
CA LYS A 254 3.51 4.56 -22.09
C LYS A 254 3.94 6.00 -22.37
N GLU A 255 4.02 6.40 -23.63
CA GLU A 255 4.42 7.74 -24.05
C GLU A 255 3.37 8.78 -23.66
N ILE A 256 2.09 8.40 -23.66
CA ILE A 256 0.97 9.25 -23.22
C ILE A 256 1.13 9.64 -21.74
N ALA A 257 1.85 8.85 -20.94
CA ALA A 257 2.10 9.15 -19.54
C ALA A 257 2.90 10.45 -19.32
N LEU A 258 3.63 10.93 -20.32
CA LEU A 258 4.39 12.19 -20.24
C LEU A 258 3.45 13.40 -20.20
N ASP A 259 2.34 13.35 -20.94
CA ASP A 259 1.28 14.37 -20.87
C ASP A 259 0.32 14.05 -19.71
N ARG A 260 0.29 14.92 -18.70
CA ARG A 260 -0.58 14.75 -17.54
C ARG A 260 -2.06 14.77 -17.92
N SER A 261 -2.48 15.61 -18.86
CA SER A 261 -3.87 15.76 -19.26
C SER A 261 -4.33 14.58 -20.09
N ALA A 262 -3.54 14.20 -21.11
CA ALA A 262 -3.83 13.03 -21.93
C ALA A 262 -3.84 11.73 -21.10
N TRP A 263 -2.88 11.57 -20.18
CA TRP A 263 -2.86 10.42 -19.26
C TRP A 263 -4.10 10.36 -18.36
N ARG A 264 -4.51 11.50 -17.80
CA ARG A 264 -5.71 11.56 -16.95
C ARG A 264 -6.97 11.18 -17.72
N LEU A 265 -7.09 11.60 -18.97
CA LEU A 265 -8.23 11.27 -19.82
C LEU A 265 -8.24 9.78 -20.19
N ALA A 266 -7.07 9.22 -20.53
CA ALA A 266 -6.93 7.81 -20.92
C ALA A 266 -7.24 6.81 -19.79
N ILE A 267 -6.92 7.16 -18.54
CA ILE A 267 -7.14 6.28 -17.37
C ILE A 267 -8.47 6.58 -16.66
N ASN A 268 -9.26 7.54 -17.15
CA ASN A 268 -10.49 7.92 -16.47
C ASN A 268 -11.56 6.85 -16.68
N VAL A 269 -12.04 6.29 -15.58
CA VAL A 269 -13.19 5.43 -15.49
C VAL A 269 -14.37 6.39 -15.41
N LEU A 270 -15.17 6.39 -16.47
CA LEU A 270 -16.43 7.12 -16.51
C LEU A 270 -17.31 6.62 -15.37
N GLU A 271 -17.69 7.53 -14.49
CA GLU A 271 -18.63 7.25 -13.42
C GLU A 271 -20.03 7.54 -13.95
N SER A 272 -20.95 6.58 -13.79
CA SER A 272 -22.36 6.69 -14.17
C SER A 272 -23.13 7.73 -13.36
#